data_AF-A0A094KQM1-F1
#
_entry.id   AF-A0A094KQM1-F1
#
_cell.length_a   1.000
_cell.length_b   1.000
_cell.length_c   1.000
_cell.angle_alpha   90.00
_cell.angle_beta   90.00
_cell.angle_gamma   90.00
#
_symmetry.space_group_name_H-M   'P 1'
#
loop_
_entity.id
_entity.type
_entity.pdbx_description
1 polymer ?
#
loop_
_entity_poly.entity_id
_entity_poly.type
_entity_poly.pdbx_seq_one_letter_code
_entity_poly.pdbx_strand_id
1 'polypeptide(L)'
;RNLVEHGITNLCVIGGDGSLTGADIFRSEWGELLEELVQDGQISEEVAQENCRLNIVGLVGSIDNDFCGTDMTIGTDSALHRIMEVIDAITTTAQRYLALVSGLASGADWLFIPESPPEEGWEDLMCERLGE
;
A
#
# COMPACT_ATOMS: atom_id res chain seq x y z
N ARG A 1 -8.70 16.23 19.55
CA ARG A 1 -8.25 17.49 20.20
C ARG A 1 -7.44 18.40 19.29
N ASN A 2 -6.19 18.07 18.92
CA ASN A 2 -5.32 18.97 18.16
C ASN A 2 -5.94 19.51 16.86
N LEU A 3 -6.69 18.67 16.13
CA LEU A 3 -7.41 19.09 14.92
C LEU A 3 -8.47 20.16 15.23
N VAL A 4 -9.24 19.96 16.30
CA VAL A 4 -10.30 20.86 16.75
C VAL A 4 -9.72 22.20 17.23
N GLU A 5 -8.61 22.18 17.96
CA GLU A 5 -7.90 23.40 18.39
C GLU A 5 -7.48 24.29 17.20
N HIS A 6 -7.23 23.69 16.04
CA HIS A 6 -6.84 24.39 14.82
C HIS A 6 -7.99 24.55 13.83
N GLY A 7 -9.22 24.18 14.20
CA GLY A 7 -10.40 24.24 13.32
C GLY A 7 -10.30 23.35 12.07
N ILE A 8 -9.52 22.28 12.13
CA ILE A 8 -9.31 21.37 11.01
C ILE A 8 -10.40 20.30 11.03
N THR A 9 -11.36 20.44 10.12
CA THR A 9 -12.48 19.50 9.89
C THR A 9 -12.35 18.71 8.59
N ASN A 10 -11.30 18.97 7.81
CA ASN A 10 -11.06 18.32 6.53
C ASN A 10 -9.69 17.63 6.58
N LEU A 11 -9.68 16.31 6.46
CA LEU A 11 -8.48 15.49 6.52
C LEU A 11 -8.26 14.79 5.17
N CYS A 12 -7.07 14.93 4.61
CA CYS A 12 -6.63 14.15 3.47
C CYS A 12 -5.63 13.10 3.97
N VAL A 13 -5.95 11.82 3.80
CA VAL A 13 -5.12 10.69 4.25
C VAL A 13 -4.52 10.03 3.02
N ILE A 14 -3.19 9.91 2.98
CA ILE A 14 -2.47 9.24 1.91
C ILE A 14 -1.77 8.02 2.51
N GLY A 15 -2.10 6.82 2.04
CA GLY A 15 -1.50 5.59 2.54
C GLY A 15 -2.13 4.33 1.97
N GLY A 16 -1.75 3.18 2.51
CA GLY A 16 -2.30 1.87 2.14
C GLY A 16 -3.63 1.56 2.84
N ASP A 17 -4.10 0.32 2.70
CA ASP A 17 -5.38 -0.14 3.23
C ASP A 17 -5.56 0.12 4.74
N GLY A 18 -4.55 -0.23 5.55
CA GLY A 18 -4.60 0.00 7.00
C GLY A 18 -4.77 1.47 7.39
N SER A 19 -4.15 2.39 6.64
CA SER A 19 -4.28 3.83 6.89
C SER A 19 -5.68 4.35 6.53
N LEU A 20 -6.25 3.86 5.44
CA LEU A 20 -7.59 4.25 4.98
C LEU A 20 -8.68 3.67 5.90
N THR A 21 -8.53 2.42 6.30
CA THR A 21 -9.40 1.77 7.27
C THR A 21 -9.37 2.50 8.62
N GLY A 22 -8.17 2.84 9.12
CA GLY A 22 -8.04 3.61 10.35
C GLY A 22 -8.67 5.00 10.26
N ALA A 23 -8.60 5.65 9.10
CA ALA A 23 -9.25 6.93 8.87
C ALA A 23 -10.79 6.81 8.87
N ASP A 24 -11.34 5.74 8.29
CA ASP A 24 -12.78 5.49 8.28
C ASP A 24 -13.34 5.20 9.68
N ILE A 25 -12.62 4.41 10.48
CA ILE A 25 -12.93 4.19 11.90
C ILE A 25 -12.88 5.52 12.66
N PHE A 26 -11.81 6.30 12.48
CA PHE A 26 -11.66 7.60 13.13
C PHE A 26 -12.80 8.58 12.79
N ARG A 27 -13.27 8.56 11.54
CA ARG A 27 -14.44 9.36 11.12
C ARG A 27 -15.72 8.89 11.81
N SER A 28 -15.90 7.58 11.94
CA SER A 28 -17.09 6.98 12.56
C SER A 28 -17.15 7.27 14.06
N GLU A 29 -15.99 7.23 14.73
CA GLU A 29 -15.85 7.50 16.17
C GLU A 29 -15.73 9.00 16.51
N TRP A 30 -15.67 9.89 15.50
CA TRP A 30 -15.44 11.32 15.69
C TRP A 30 -16.43 11.99 16.65
N GLY A 31 -17.71 11.60 16.60
CA GLY A 31 -18.75 12.14 17.49
C GLY A 31 -18.49 11.79 18.95
N GLU A 32 -18.20 10.52 19.23
CA GLU A 32 -17.90 10.01 20.58
C GLU A 32 -16.65 10.68 21.15
N LEU A 33 -15.61 10.84 20.32
CA LEU A 33 -14.37 11.52 20.69
C LEU A 33 -14.58 13.01 21.04
N LEU A 34 -15.52 13.69 20.38
CA LEU A 34 -15.85 15.07 20.72
C LEU A 34 -16.60 15.16 22.06
N GLU A 35 -17.52 14.25 22.33
CA GLU A 35 -18.25 14.18 23.60
C GLU A 35 -17.30 13.95 24.78
N GLU A 36 -16.36 13.00 24.64
CA GLU A 36 -15.34 12.72 25.65
C GLU A 36 -14.46 13.96 25.93
N LEU A 37 -14.05 14.68 24.87
CA LEU A 37 -13.23 15.89 25.02
C LEU A 37 -13.97 17.05 25.69
N VAL A 38 -15.29 17.16 25.49
CA VAL A 38 -16.13 18.14 26.21
C VAL A 38 -16.26 17.74 27.68
N GLN A 39 -16.48 16.46 27.97
CA GLN A 39 -16.62 15.95 29.33
C GLN A 39 -15.34 16.14 30.16
N ASP A 40 -14.19 15.98 29.53
CA ASP A 40 -12.87 16.24 30.12
C ASP A 40 -12.54 17.73 30.26
N GLY A 41 -13.39 18.63 29.74
CA GLY A 41 -13.18 20.07 29.75
C GLY A 41 -12.04 20.54 28.86
N GLN A 42 -11.60 19.74 27.89
CA GLN A 42 -10.52 20.09 26.97
C GLN A 42 -10.99 21.00 25.82
N ILE A 43 -12.29 20.93 25.47
CA ILE A 43 -12.93 21.78 24.47
C ILE A 43 -14.29 22.27 24.98
N SER A 44 -14.77 23.41 24.49
CA SER A 44 -16.12 23.90 24.80
C SER A 44 -17.18 23.26 23.90
N GLU A 45 -18.43 23.22 24.36
CA GLU A 45 -19.57 22.72 23.57
C GLU A 45 -19.76 23.48 22.25
N GLU A 46 -19.49 24.79 22.22
CA GLU A 46 -19.52 25.61 20.99
C GLU A 46 -18.51 25.11 19.96
N VAL A 47 -17.27 24.87 20.39
CA VAL A 47 -16.19 24.39 19.52
C VAL A 47 -16.48 22.96 19.03
N ALA A 48 -17.09 22.12 19.87
CA ALA A 48 -17.53 20.79 19.48
C ALA A 48 -18.64 20.83 18.42
N GLN A 49 -19.60 21.76 18.54
CA GLN A 49 -20.66 21.94 17.53
C GLN A 49 -20.12 22.47 16.20
N GLU A 50 -19.21 23.42 16.22
CA GLU A 50 -18.56 23.95 15.01
C GLU A 50 -17.76 22.88 14.25
N ASN A 51 -17.19 21.91 14.98
CA ASN A 51 -16.36 20.84 14.43
C ASN A 51 -17.08 19.47 14.41
N CYS A 52 -18.41 19.44 14.45
CA CYS A 52 -19.21 18.22 14.58
C CYS A 52 -19.04 17.22 13.42
N ARG A 53 -18.53 17.66 12.28
CA ARG A 53 -18.29 16.82 11.10
C ARG A 53 -16.82 16.80 10.73
N LEU A 54 -16.31 15.59 10.55
CA LEU A 54 -15.01 15.33 9.95
C LEU A 54 -15.20 14.82 8.51
N ASN A 55 -14.70 15.59 7.55
CA ASN A 55 -14.61 15.19 6.15
C ASN A 55 -13.27 14.52 5.92
N ILE A 56 -13.29 13.28 5.42
CA ILE A 56 -12.06 12.55 5.08
C ILE A 56 -12.05 12.24 3.59
N VAL A 57 -10.91 12.49 2.96
CA VAL A 57 -10.58 12.03 1.62
C VAL A 57 -9.36 11.11 1.72
N GLY A 58 -9.49 9.90 1.17
CA GLY A 58 -8.42 8.92 1.10
C GLY A 58 -7.76 8.88 -0.27
N LEU A 59 -6.43 8.85 -0.31
CA LEU A 59 -5.63 8.58 -1.50
C LEU A 59 -4.81 7.32 -1.25
N VAL A 60 -4.94 6.35 -2.15
CA VAL A 60 -4.23 5.08 -2.02
C VAL A 60 -2.79 5.24 -2.48
N GLY A 61 -1.87 5.21 -1.52
CA GLY A 61 -0.43 5.17 -1.75
C GLY A 61 0.13 3.84 -1.26
N SER A 62 0.38 2.92 -2.20
CA SER A 62 0.93 1.60 -1.95
C SER A 62 1.85 1.20 -3.09
N ILE A 63 2.91 0.45 -2.79
CA ILE A 63 3.77 -0.17 -3.80
C ILE A 63 3.23 -1.53 -4.22
N ASP A 64 2.41 -2.16 -3.36
CA ASP A 64 1.95 -3.54 -3.51
C ASP A 64 0.74 -3.66 -4.46
N ASN A 65 0.12 -2.53 -4.83
CA ASN A 65 -1.10 -2.48 -5.65
C ASN A 65 -2.24 -3.35 -5.10
N ASP A 66 -2.40 -3.31 -3.79
CA ASP A 66 -3.23 -4.20 -2.99
C ASP A 66 -4.62 -3.65 -2.68
N PHE A 67 -4.98 -2.47 -3.22
CA PHE A 67 -6.27 -1.85 -2.94
C PHE A 67 -7.30 -2.12 -4.03
N CYS A 68 -8.36 -2.83 -3.65
CA CYS A 68 -9.47 -3.13 -4.54
C CYS A 68 -10.28 -1.85 -4.84
N GLY A 69 -10.46 -1.53 -6.13
CA GLY A 69 -11.19 -0.34 -6.58
C GLY A 69 -10.34 0.74 -7.27
N THR A 70 -9.01 0.56 -7.33
CA THR A 70 -8.10 1.37 -8.15
C THR A 70 -7.29 0.49 -9.09
N ASP A 71 -7.15 0.88 -10.37
CA ASP A 71 -6.38 0.12 -11.35
C ASP A 71 -4.86 0.13 -11.05
N MET A 72 -4.37 1.20 -10.42
CA MET A 72 -2.99 1.35 -9.96
C MET A 72 -2.94 2.22 -8.70
N THR A 73 -2.15 1.80 -7.70
CA THR A 73 -1.85 2.60 -6.52
C THR A 73 -0.64 3.52 -6.74
N ILE A 74 -0.62 4.66 -6.05
CA ILE A 74 0.50 5.59 -6.14
C ILE A 74 1.73 4.93 -5.50
N GLY A 75 2.77 4.69 -6.30
CA GLY A 75 4.05 4.10 -5.86
C GLY A 75 4.41 2.79 -6.57
N THR A 76 3.44 2.07 -7.15
CA THR A 76 3.68 0.80 -7.84
C THR A 76 4.65 0.93 -9.00
N ASP A 77 4.48 1.92 -9.87
CA ASP A 77 5.38 2.15 -11.01
C ASP A 77 6.82 2.48 -10.56
N SER A 78 6.96 3.28 -9.50
CA SER A 78 8.27 3.60 -8.93
C SER A 78 8.96 2.38 -8.31
N ALA A 79 8.20 1.51 -7.64
CA ALA A 79 8.71 0.26 -7.09
C ALA A 79 9.11 -0.73 -8.19
N LEU A 80 8.27 -0.88 -9.23
CA LEU A 80 8.57 -1.69 -10.40
C LEU A 80 9.86 -1.23 -11.09
N HIS A 81 10.03 0.09 -11.24
CA HIS A 81 11.25 0.66 -11.80
C HIS A 81 12.50 0.32 -10.98
N ARG A 82 12.43 0.39 -9.64
CA ARG A 82 13.53 -0.04 -8.76
C ARG A 82 13.81 -1.54 -8.87
N ILE A 83 12.79 -2.39 -8.97
CA ILE A 83 12.96 -3.84 -9.15
C ILE A 83 13.68 -4.12 -10.46
N MET A 84 13.26 -3.48 -11.56
CA MET A 84 13.92 -3.62 -12.87
C MET A 84 15.38 -3.20 -12.83
N GLU A 85 15.71 -2.06 -12.20
CA GLU A 85 17.11 -1.63 -12.06
C GLU A 85 17.98 -2.64 -11.29
N VAL A 86 17.43 -3.24 -10.23
CA VAL A 86 18.14 -4.28 -9.47
C VAL A 86 18.31 -5.55 -10.29
N ILE A 87 17.27 -5.97 -11.02
CA ILE A 87 17.34 -7.12 -11.93
C ILE A 87 18.38 -6.87 -13.01
N ASP A 88 18.41 -5.70 -13.64
CA ASP A 88 19.39 -5.35 -14.67
C ASP A 88 20.82 -5.35 -14.09
N ALA A 89 21.03 -4.82 -12.89
CA ALA A 89 22.33 -4.84 -12.21
C ALA A 89 22.80 -6.27 -11.88
N ILE A 90 21.91 -7.15 -11.44
CA ILE A 90 22.22 -8.56 -11.17
C ILE A 90 22.47 -9.30 -12.48
N THR A 91 21.60 -9.10 -13.48
CA THR A 91 21.65 -9.76 -14.80
C THR A 91 22.93 -9.40 -15.53
N THR A 92 23.37 -8.14 -15.52
CA THR A 92 24.66 -7.75 -16.12
C THR A 92 25.86 -8.41 -15.43
N THR A 93 25.74 -8.77 -14.16
CA THR A 93 26.76 -9.53 -13.42
C THR A 93 26.68 -11.04 -13.71
N ALA A 94 25.47 -11.59 -13.83
CA ALA A 94 25.20 -13.00 -14.14
C ALA A 94 25.42 -13.37 -15.61
N GLN A 95 25.17 -12.45 -16.55
CA GLN A 95 25.35 -12.60 -18.00
C GLN A 95 26.82 -12.70 -18.42
N ARG A 96 27.79 -12.53 -17.51
CA ARG A 96 29.18 -12.92 -17.79
C ARG A 96 29.36 -14.44 -17.99
N TYR A 97 28.31 -15.26 -17.81
CA TYR A 97 28.32 -16.70 -18.17
C TYR A 97 27.15 -17.21 -19.05
N LEU A 98 26.01 -16.52 -19.18
CA LEU A 98 24.89 -16.96 -20.03
C LEU A 98 24.14 -15.77 -20.66
N ALA A 99 24.57 -15.32 -21.84
CA ALA A 99 24.04 -14.13 -22.50
C ALA A 99 23.04 -14.41 -23.65
N LEU A 100 22.61 -15.65 -23.88
CA LEU A 100 21.81 -15.98 -25.08
C LEU A 100 20.32 -16.31 -24.83
N VAL A 101 19.85 -16.47 -23.59
CA VAL A 101 18.47 -16.97 -23.33
C VAL A 101 17.57 -16.01 -22.53
N SER A 102 18.12 -15.04 -21.78
CA SER A 102 17.36 -14.19 -20.84
C SER A 102 16.67 -12.99 -21.50
N GLY A 103 15.90 -13.22 -22.56
CA GLY A 103 15.32 -12.18 -23.39
C GLY A 103 13.81 -12.25 -23.49
N LEU A 104 13.09 -11.93 -22.40
CA LEU A 104 11.78 -11.27 -22.50
C LEU A 104 11.45 -10.62 -21.13
N ALA A 105 11.88 -9.37 -20.97
CA ALA A 105 11.62 -8.42 -19.89
C ALA A 105 12.25 -8.64 -18.48
N SER A 106 12.52 -9.86 -18.04
CA SER A 106 13.49 -10.13 -16.94
C SER A 106 14.06 -11.55 -16.96
N GLY A 107 13.53 -12.46 -17.80
CA GLY A 107 14.05 -13.81 -17.96
C GLY A 107 14.02 -14.64 -16.68
N ALA A 108 13.09 -14.36 -15.76
CA ALA A 108 12.93 -15.20 -14.57
C ALA A 108 12.43 -16.59 -15.01
N ASP A 109 13.21 -17.63 -14.72
CA ASP A 109 12.90 -19.02 -15.08
C ASP A 109 11.68 -19.56 -14.31
N TRP A 110 11.39 -18.98 -13.15
CA TRP A 110 10.26 -19.33 -12.30
C TRP A 110 9.72 -18.13 -11.51
N LEU A 111 8.42 -18.14 -11.22
CA LEU A 111 7.72 -17.10 -10.45
C LEU A 111 6.75 -17.73 -9.46
N PHE A 112 6.77 -17.26 -8.21
CA PHE A 112 5.77 -17.60 -7.19
C PHE A 112 4.94 -16.37 -6.87
N ILE A 113 3.62 -16.49 -6.95
CA ILE A 113 2.68 -15.45 -6.54
C ILE A 113 1.64 -16.04 -5.59
N PRO A 114 1.28 -15.32 -4.51
CA PRO A 114 0.32 -15.83 -3.53
C PRO A 114 -1.09 -16.03 -4.11
N GLU A 115 -1.46 -15.29 -5.16
CA GLU A 115 -2.74 -15.38 -5.86
C GLU A 115 -2.89 -16.66 -6.69
N SER A 116 -1.77 -17.28 -7.08
CA SER A 116 -1.72 -18.54 -7.82
C SER A 116 -0.64 -19.43 -7.21
N PRO A 117 -0.95 -20.09 -6.07
CA PRO A 117 0.02 -20.95 -5.40
C PRO A 117 0.46 -22.09 -6.32
N PRO A 118 1.71 -22.55 -6.22
CA PRO A 118 2.20 -23.65 -7.03
C PRO A 118 1.46 -24.95 -6.70
N GLU A 119 1.18 -25.76 -7.71
CA GLU A 119 0.58 -27.09 -7.54
C GLU A 119 1.58 -28.07 -6.89
N GLU A 120 1.09 -29.16 -6.28
CA GLU A 120 1.96 -30.24 -5.77
C GLU A 120 2.88 -30.76 -6.88
N GLY A 121 4.18 -30.90 -6.59
CA GLY A 121 5.18 -31.31 -7.57
C GLY A 121 5.82 -30.15 -8.35
N TRP A 122 5.58 -28.90 -7.95
CA TRP A 122 6.27 -27.74 -8.52
C TRP A 122 7.79 -27.81 -8.34
N GLU A 123 8.27 -28.50 -7.31
CA GLU A 123 9.70 -28.68 -7.06
C GLU A 123 10.37 -29.41 -8.22
N ASP A 124 9.76 -30.51 -8.67
CA ASP A 124 10.27 -31.32 -9.78
C ASP A 124 10.18 -30.54 -11.10
N LEU A 125 9.05 -29.85 -11.33
CA LEU A 125 8.82 -29.06 -12.54
C LEU A 125 9.77 -27.85 -12.64
N MET A 126 10.09 -27.23 -11.50
CA MET A 126 11.07 -26.14 -11.41
C MET A 126 12.48 -26.68 -11.68
N CYS A 127 12.85 -27.81 -11.08
CA CYS A 127 14.15 -28.44 -11.31
C CYS A 127 14.34 -28.90 -12.77
N GLU A 128 13.28 -29.42 -13.41
CA GLU A 128 13.30 -29.77 -14.83
C GLU A 128 13.54 -28.54 -15.70
N ARG A 129 12.80 -27.46 -15.48
CA ARG A 129 12.95 -26.21 -16.25
C ARG A 129 14.27 -25.50 -16.05
N LEU A 130 14.84 -25.54 -14.85
CA LEU A 130 16.15 -24.93 -14.57
C LEU A 130 17.33 -25.79 -15.06
N GLY A 131 17.07 -27.07 -15.34
CA GLY A 131 18.06 -28.02 -15.83
C GLY A 131 18.21 -28.08 -17.35
N GLU A 132 17.21 -27.60 -18.10
CA GLU A 132 17.26 -27.40 -19.57
C GLU A 132 18.07 -26.16 -19.97
#